data_AF-A0A7W1T213-F1
#
_entry.id   AF-A0A7W1T213-F1
#
_cell.length_a   1.000
_cell.length_b   1.000
_cell.length_c   1.000
_cell.angle_alpha   90.00
_cell.angle_beta   90.00
_cell.angle_gamma   90.00
#
_symmetry.space_group_name_H-M   'P 1'
#
loop_
_entity.id
_entity.type
_entity.pdbx_description
1 polymer ?
#
loop_
_entity_poly.entity_id
_entity_poly.type
_entity_poly.pdbx_seq_one_letter_code
_entity_poly.pdbx_strand_id
1 'polypeptide(L)'
;CVINLSGDKDQVLREAFRVLKPGGRFAVSDVVTRGAVPQEVRKSMLLWVGCIAGALQDEEYRAKLTAAGFAAVDIEPTRVYDIEDARTFLSGEGIDVDAIAPQVEGKFMSAFIRAVKPVAPASRALAGTSASNSCCDPGCCSATK
;
A
#
# COMPACT_ATOMS: atom_id res chain seq x y z
N CYS A 1 4.06 6.89 9.26
CA CYS A 1 5.28 6.27 8.71
C CYS A 1 5.65 5.02 9.51
N VAL A 2 5.08 3.85 9.20
CA VAL A 2 5.49 2.57 9.81
C VAL A 2 5.70 1.47 8.77
N ILE A 3 5.10 1.58 7.58
CA ILE A 3 5.23 0.56 6.53
C ILE A 3 6.64 0.60 5.95
N ASN A 4 7.21 1.79 5.80
CA ASN A 4 8.61 1.96 5.38
C ASN A 4 9.65 1.39 6.36
N LEU A 5 9.27 1.06 7.59
CA LEU A 5 10.14 0.39 8.57
C LEU A 5 10.02 -1.13 8.52
N SER A 6 9.05 -1.68 7.78
CA SER A 6 8.90 -3.12 7.61
C SER A 6 9.95 -3.69 6.64
N GLY A 7 10.53 -4.84 7.03
CA GLY A 7 11.40 -5.64 6.17
C GLY A 7 10.64 -6.40 5.07
N ASP A 8 9.36 -6.73 5.30
CA ASP A 8 8.47 -7.32 4.30
C ASP A 8 7.23 -6.43 4.14
N LYS A 9 7.30 -5.49 3.19
CA LYS A 9 6.21 -4.55 2.89
C LYS A 9 5.03 -5.26 2.23
N ASP A 10 5.28 -6.29 1.43
CA ASP A 10 4.23 -7.02 0.72
C ASP A 10 3.38 -7.82 1.70
N GLN A 11 3.99 -8.44 2.72
CA GLN A 11 3.27 -9.09 3.80
C GLN A 11 2.40 -8.11 4.59
N VAL A 12 2.93 -6.93 4.94
CA VAL A 12 2.16 -5.91 5.66
C VAL A 12 0.92 -5.49 4.86
N LEU A 13 1.06 -5.25 3.56
CA LEU A 13 -0.07 -4.85 2.71
C LEU A 13 -1.09 -5.99 2.53
N ARG A 14 -0.64 -7.25 2.38
CA ARG A 14 -1.53 -8.42 2.32
C ARG A 14 -2.31 -8.61 3.62
N GLU A 15 -1.66 -8.46 4.77
CA GLU A 15 -2.32 -8.59 6.07
C GLU A 15 -3.29 -7.44 6.32
N ALA A 16 -2.95 -6.22 5.92
CA ALA A 16 -3.88 -5.09 5.95
C ALA A 16 -5.13 -5.37 5.10
N PHE A 17 -4.97 -5.94 3.90
CA PHE A 17 -6.09 -6.35 3.06
C PHE A 17 -6.93 -7.45 3.71
N ARG A 18 -6.29 -8.46 4.31
CA ARG A 18 -6.96 -9.61 4.94
C ARG A 18 -7.90 -9.17 6.06
N VAL A 19 -7.45 -8.27 6.92
CA VAL A 19 -8.22 -7.85 8.13
C VAL A 19 -9.32 -6.84 7.83
N LEU A 20 -9.24 -6.09 6.72
CA LEU A 20 -10.30 -5.17 6.33
C LEU A 20 -11.58 -5.91 5.93
N LYS A 21 -12.74 -5.37 6.32
CA LYS A 21 -14.04 -5.84 5.81
C LYS A 21 -14.18 -5.48 4.31
N PRO A 22 -15.00 -6.21 3.53
CA PRO A 22 -15.38 -5.77 2.18
C PRO A 22 -15.90 -4.33 2.19
N GLY A 23 -15.44 -3.49 1.26
CA GLY A 23 -15.72 -2.04 1.24
C GLY A 23 -14.90 -1.22 2.25
N GLY A 24 -14.03 -1.85 3.04
CA GLY A 24 -13.14 -1.18 3.99
C GLY A 24 -12.10 -0.30 3.30
N ARG A 25 -11.63 0.73 4.01
CA ARG A 25 -10.66 1.71 3.51
C ARG A 25 -9.30 1.47 4.14
N PHE A 26 -8.26 1.49 3.31
CA PHE A 26 -6.87 1.62 3.73
C PHE A 26 -6.48 3.09 3.60
N ALA A 27 -5.93 3.68 4.67
CA ALA A 27 -5.49 5.06 4.68
C ALA A 27 -4.28 5.19 5.62
N VAL A 28 -3.13 5.56 5.07
CA VAL A 28 -1.87 5.70 5.82
C VAL A 28 -1.11 6.92 5.35
N SER A 29 -0.40 7.57 6.27
CA SER A 29 0.60 8.58 5.94
C SER A 29 1.99 7.96 6.01
N ASP A 30 2.71 7.99 4.90
CA ASP A 30 4.08 7.48 4.80
C ASP A 30 4.94 8.32 3.83
N VAL A 31 6.25 8.12 3.90
CA VAL A 31 7.19 8.75 2.97
C VAL A 31 7.20 7.97 1.65
N VAL A 32 7.17 8.69 0.55
CA VAL A 32 7.18 8.15 -0.80
C VAL A 32 8.27 8.86 -1.60
N THR A 33 8.89 8.13 -2.50
CA THR A 33 9.87 8.68 -3.44
C THR A 33 9.29 8.75 -4.85
N ARG A 34 9.76 9.66 -5.69
CA ARG A 34 9.38 9.75 -7.10
C ARG A 34 10.61 9.86 -7.99
N GLY A 35 10.57 9.16 -9.12
CA GLY A 35 11.64 9.18 -10.11
C GLY A 35 12.94 8.55 -9.63
N ALA A 36 13.94 8.55 -10.51
CA ALA A 36 15.26 7.99 -10.22
C ALA A 36 16.07 8.95 -9.34
N VAL A 37 16.69 8.40 -8.30
CA VAL A 37 17.66 9.07 -7.43
C VAL A 37 18.87 8.14 -7.29
N PRO A 38 20.11 8.64 -7.37
CA PRO A 38 21.29 7.84 -7.08
C PRO A 38 21.18 7.11 -5.73
N GLN A 39 21.64 5.87 -5.66
CA GLN A 39 21.39 4.99 -4.51
C GLN A 39 21.98 5.55 -3.21
N GLU A 40 23.19 6.10 -3.28
CA GLU A 40 23.89 6.72 -2.16
C GLU A 40 23.07 7.90 -1.60
N VAL A 41 22.61 8.79 -2.48
CA VAL A 41 21.80 9.96 -2.10
C VAL A 41 20.46 9.53 -1.52
N ARG A 42 19.81 8.54 -2.14
CA ARG A 42 18.56 7.95 -1.65
C ARG A 42 18.74 7.38 -0.24
N LYS A 43 19.82 6.65 0.01
CA LYS A 43 20.09 6.07 1.34
C LYS A 43 20.27 7.17 2.40
N SER A 44 21.10 8.17 2.14
CA SER A 44 21.35 9.25 3.11
C SER A 44 20.11 10.10 3.36
N MET A 45 19.34 10.42 2.32
CA MET A 45 18.05 11.11 2.47
C MET A 45 17.06 10.30 3.30
N LEU A 46 16.92 8.99 3.05
CA LEU A 46 15.99 8.15 3.79
C LEU A 46 16.41 7.97 5.26
N LEU A 47 17.71 7.93 5.55
CA LEU A 47 18.21 7.96 6.92
C LEU A 47 17.83 9.26 7.62
N TRP A 48 18.00 10.41 6.96
CA TRP A 48 17.62 11.71 7.50
C TRP A 48 16.11 11.80 7.80
N VAL A 49 15.25 11.32 6.90
CA VAL A 49 13.79 11.29 7.12
C VAL A 49 13.36 10.16 8.10
N GLY A 50 14.30 9.36 8.60
CA GLY A 50 14.02 8.27 9.54
C GLY A 50 13.36 7.03 8.93
N CYS A 51 13.40 6.88 7.60
CA CYS A 51 12.87 5.74 6.85
C CYS A 51 13.96 4.67 6.60
N ILE A 52 14.46 4.09 7.69
CA ILE A 52 15.65 3.22 7.70
C ILE A 52 15.52 1.99 6.77
N ALA A 53 14.34 1.38 6.67
CA ALA A 53 14.12 0.19 5.83
C ALA A 53 13.64 0.51 4.40
N GLY A 54 13.81 1.77 3.96
CA GLY A 54 13.54 2.20 2.60
C GLY A 54 12.11 2.72 2.38
N ALA A 55 11.98 3.86 1.69
CA ALA A 55 10.71 4.31 1.14
C ALA A 55 10.44 3.64 -0.20
N LEU A 56 9.16 3.37 -0.50
CA LEU A 56 8.72 2.90 -1.81
C LEU A 56 8.65 4.09 -2.80
N GLN A 57 8.78 3.80 -4.09
CA GLN A 57 8.34 4.74 -5.13
C GLN A 57 6.80 4.79 -5.19
N ASP A 58 6.21 5.87 -5.68
CA ASP A 58 4.74 5.97 -5.81
C ASP A 58 4.16 4.90 -6.74
N GLU A 59 4.82 4.59 -7.86
CA GLU A 59 4.39 3.50 -8.73
C GLU A 59 4.54 2.13 -8.06
N GLU A 60 5.60 1.93 -7.28
CA GLU A 60 5.83 0.69 -6.54
C GLU A 60 4.77 0.49 -5.45
N TYR A 61 4.45 1.55 -4.70
CA TYR A 61 3.39 1.53 -3.68
C TYR A 61 2.05 1.17 -4.31
N ARG A 62 1.74 1.79 -5.45
CA ARG A 62 0.53 1.51 -6.23
C ARG A 62 0.48 0.05 -6.68
N ALA A 63 1.56 -0.44 -7.28
CA ALA A 63 1.66 -1.82 -7.76
C ALA A 63 1.48 -2.82 -6.62
N LYS A 64 2.13 -2.61 -5.46
CA LYS A 64 2.04 -3.50 -4.30
C LYS A 64 0.65 -3.50 -3.67
N LEU A 65 0.00 -2.35 -3.55
CA LEU A 65 -1.40 -2.26 -3.09
C LEU A 65 -2.35 -3.01 -4.04
N THR A 66 -2.20 -2.81 -5.34
CA THR A 66 -2.98 -3.53 -6.35
C THR A 66 -2.73 -5.04 -6.29
N ALA A 67 -1.47 -5.48 -6.15
CA ALA A 67 -1.12 -6.89 -6.01
C ALA A 67 -1.70 -7.52 -4.73
N ALA A 68 -1.85 -6.75 -3.65
CA ALA A 68 -2.54 -7.20 -2.43
C ALA A 68 -4.07 -7.28 -2.57
N GLY A 69 -4.64 -6.77 -3.67
CA GLY A 69 -6.08 -6.82 -3.97
C GLY A 69 -6.84 -5.51 -3.74
N PHE A 70 -6.15 -4.43 -3.35
CA PHE A 70 -6.78 -3.12 -3.21
C PHE A 70 -7.12 -2.50 -4.57
N ALA A 71 -8.22 -1.75 -4.59
CA ALA A 71 -8.67 -0.93 -5.72
C ALA A 71 -8.69 0.56 -5.35
N ALA A 72 -8.92 1.42 -6.34
CA ALA A 72 -9.00 2.87 -6.16
C ALA A 72 -7.82 3.44 -5.38
N VAL A 73 -6.60 3.02 -5.74
CA VAL A 73 -5.37 3.49 -5.10
C VAL A 73 -5.15 4.96 -5.44
N ASP A 74 -4.87 5.75 -4.43
CA ASP A 74 -4.60 7.17 -4.54
C ASP A 74 -3.44 7.55 -3.62
N ILE A 75 -2.54 8.40 -4.11
CA ILE A 75 -1.33 8.82 -3.40
C ILE A 75 -1.25 10.33 -3.55
N GLU A 76 -1.58 11.02 -2.46
CA GLU A 76 -1.63 12.48 -2.42
C GLU A 76 -0.41 13.02 -1.66
N PRO A 77 0.50 13.76 -2.30
CA PRO A 77 1.60 14.43 -1.60
C PRO A 77 1.05 15.42 -0.57
N THR A 78 1.54 15.35 0.67
CA THR A 78 1.15 16.27 1.75
C THR A 78 2.28 17.22 2.15
N ARG A 79 3.53 16.78 2.03
CA ARG A 79 4.73 17.63 2.19
C ARG A 79 5.83 17.12 1.28
N VAL A 80 6.40 18.01 0.48
CA VAL A 80 7.62 17.75 -0.28
C VAL A 80 8.81 18.17 0.57
N TYR A 81 9.84 17.33 0.65
CA TYR A 81 11.07 17.65 1.37
C TYR A 81 12.05 18.32 0.42
N ASP A 82 12.56 19.48 0.85
CA ASP A 82 13.66 20.15 0.18
C ASP A 82 14.98 19.52 0.64
N ILE A 83 15.96 19.46 -0.26
CA ILE A 83 17.32 19.09 0.11
C ILE A 83 17.95 20.11 1.06
N GLU A 84 17.55 21.38 0.98
CA GLU A 84 18.01 22.43 1.87
C GLU A 84 17.66 22.12 3.33
N ASP A 85 16.49 21.51 3.57
CA ASP A 85 16.10 21.04 4.92
C ASP A 85 17.09 19.99 5.47
N ALA A 86 17.78 19.26 4.59
CA ALA A 86 18.71 18.19 4.92
C ALA A 86 20.19 18.60 4.80
N ARG A 87 20.50 19.85 4.40
CA ARG A 87 21.87 20.30 4.05
C ARG A 87 22.88 19.97 5.15
N THR A 88 22.61 20.35 6.40
CA THR A 88 23.54 20.12 7.52
C THR A 88 23.85 18.64 7.75
N PHE A 89 22.86 17.77 7.60
CA PHE A 89 23.03 16.32 7.77
C PHE A 89 23.84 15.72 6.62
N LEU A 90 23.47 16.05 5.39
CA LEU A 90 24.11 15.52 4.18
C LEU A 90 25.58 15.98 4.04
N SER A 91 25.87 17.24 4.37
CA SER A 91 27.25 17.73 4.37
C SER A 91 28.12 17.02 5.42
N GLY A 92 27.54 16.61 6.56
CA GLY A 92 28.23 15.78 7.56
C GLY A 92 28.59 14.38 7.07
N GLU A 93 27.83 13.84 6.11
CA GLU A 93 28.08 12.56 5.43
C GLU A 93 29.04 12.70 4.24
N GLY A 94 29.57 13.90 3.98
CA GLY A 94 30.46 14.18 2.86
C GLY A 94 29.76 14.27 1.50
N ILE A 95 28.45 14.48 1.48
CA ILE A 95 27.67 14.65 0.26
C ILE A 95 27.67 16.12 -0.16
N ASP A 96 28.07 16.38 -1.41
CA ASP A 96 27.98 17.71 -2.01
C ASP A 96 26.52 18.02 -2.39
N VAL A 97 25.84 18.70 -1.46
CA VAL A 97 24.43 19.07 -1.53
C VAL A 97 24.14 19.90 -2.78
N ASP A 98 25.02 20.84 -3.14
CA ASP A 98 24.79 21.74 -4.27
C ASP A 98 24.86 20.97 -5.61
N ALA A 99 25.72 19.95 -5.69
CA ALA A 99 25.80 19.07 -6.87
C ALA A 99 24.60 18.11 -7.01
N ILE A 100 23.98 17.71 -5.90
CA ILE A 100 22.87 16.74 -5.90
C ILE A 100 21.48 17.37 -5.81
N ALA A 101 21.37 18.65 -5.43
CA ALA A 101 20.10 19.35 -5.27
C ALA A 101 19.14 19.19 -6.47
N PRO A 102 19.58 19.39 -7.73
CA PRO A 102 18.70 19.21 -8.89
C PRO A 102 18.21 17.77 -9.07
N GLN A 103 18.93 16.81 -8.49
CA GLN A 103 18.64 15.38 -8.64
C GLN A 103 17.69 14.86 -7.56
N VAL A 104 17.37 15.63 -6.52
CA VAL A 104 16.49 15.20 -5.42
C VAL A 104 15.30 16.12 -5.20
N GLU A 105 15.33 17.33 -5.76
CA GLU A 105 14.25 18.29 -5.68
C GLU A 105 12.91 17.65 -6.07
N GLY A 106 11.91 17.76 -5.19
CA GLY A 106 10.58 17.20 -5.44
C GLY A 106 10.46 15.67 -5.39
N LYS A 107 11.55 14.94 -5.14
CA LYS A 107 11.57 13.47 -5.24
C LYS A 107 11.30 12.76 -3.93
N PHE A 108 11.34 13.45 -2.80
CA PHE A 108 11.01 12.90 -1.48
C PHE A 108 9.81 13.63 -0.93
N MET A 109 8.78 12.90 -0.52
CA MET A 109 7.55 13.50 -0.01
C MET A 109 6.91 12.64 1.07
N SER A 110 6.32 13.27 2.07
CA SER A 110 5.22 12.64 2.81
C SER A 110 4.00 12.61 1.90
N ALA A 111 3.30 11.49 1.88
CA ALA A 111 2.07 11.34 1.13
C ALA A 111 1.00 10.64 1.98
N PHE A 112 -0.26 10.97 1.69
CA PHE A 112 -1.41 10.24 2.19
C PHE A 112 -1.82 9.20 1.15
N ILE A 113 -1.61 7.93 1.49
CA ILE A 113 -1.88 6.77 0.64
C ILE A 113 -3.23 6.19 1.02
N ARG A 114 -4.12 6.11 0.03
CA ARG A 114 -5.49 5.61 0.19
C ARG A 114 -5.76 4.50 -0.78
N ALA A 115 -6.55 3.52 -0.34
CA ALA A 115 -7.09 2.49 -1.22
C ALA A 115 -8.35 1.88 -0.60
N VAL A 116 -9.09 1.11 -1.39
CA VAL A 116 -10.34 0.47 -0.96
C VAL A 116 -10.26 -1.02 -1.19
N LYS A 117 -10.65 -1.82 -0.19
CA LYS A 117 -10.92 -3.24 -0.39
C LYS A 117 -12.23 -3.36 -1.16
N PRO A 118 -12.25 -3.95 -2.36
CA PRO A 118 -13.48 -4.08 -3.13
C PRO A 118 -14.57 -4.78 -2.30
N VAL A 119 -15.80 -4.33 -2.45
CA VAL A 119 -16.94 -5.16 -2.06
C VAL A 119 -16.86 -6.36 -2.99
N ALA A 120 -16.72 -7.56 -2.43
CA ALA A 120 -16.80 -8.76 -3.26
C ALA A 120 -18.08 -8.65 -4.09
N PRO A 121 -18.06 -8.94 -5.40
CA PRO A 121 -19.31 -9.08 -6.12
C PRO A 121 -20.14 -10.08 -5.30
N ALA A 122 -21.40 -9.72 -5.00
CA ALA A 122 -22.34 -10.66 -4.41
C ALA A 122 -22.17 -11.95 -5.21
N SER A 123 -21.67 -12.99 -4.55
CA SER A 123 -21.27 -14.22 -5.23
C SER A 123 -22.38 -14.60 -6.19
N ARG A 124 -22.05 -14.86 -7.46
CA ARG A 124 -22.81 -15.84 -8.23
C ARG A 124 -22.78 -17.14 -7.44
N ALA A 125 -23.72 -17.28 -6.52
CA ALA A 125 -24.13 -18.50 -5.84
C ALA A 125 -25.49 -18.84 -6.48
N LEU A 126 -25.72 -19.93 -7.18
CA LEU A 126 -24.92 -21.12 -7.49
C LEU A 126 -25.19 -21.50 -8.95
N ALA A 127 -24.16 -21.80 -9.74
CA ALA A 127 -24.29 -22.70 -10.88
C ALA A 127 -23.78 -24.08 -10.43
N GLY A 128 -24.74 -24.94 -10.04
CA GLY A 128 -24.60 -26.40 -10.04
C GLY A 128 -24.01 -27.04 -8.78
N THR A 129 -24.89 -27.54 -7.90
CA THR A 129 -24.98 -28.98 -7.59
C THR A 129 -26.28 -29.27 -6.81
N SER A 130 -27.05 -30.24 -7.33
CA SER A 130 -27.92 -31.18 -6.61
C SER A 130 -29.25 -30.69 -5.99
N ALA A 131 -30.32 -31.07 -6.67
CA ALA A 131 -31.65 -31.47 -6.16
C ALA A 131 -32.12 -30.86 -4.82
N SER A 132 -33.02 -29.88 -4.95
CA SER A 132 -33.92 -29.45 -3.89
C SER A 132 -34.90 -30.57 -3.55
N ASN A 133 -34.65 -31.32 -2.48
CA ASN A 133 -35.74 -31.89 -1.69
C ASN A 133 -35.96 -30.96 -0.49
N SER A 134 -36.90 -30.03 -0.65
CA SER A 134 -37.51 -29.32 0.47
C SER A 134 -38.24 -30.33 1.35
N CYS A 135 -37.73 -30.57 2.56
CA CYS A 135 -38.39 -31.38 3.59
C CYS A 135 -39.75 -30.81 4.08
N CYS A 136 -40.30 -29.79 3.42
CA CYS A 136 -41.52 -29.10 3.82
C CYS A 136 -42.66 -29.24 2.81
N ASP A 137 -42.49 -30.05 1.76
CA ASP A 137 -43.61 -30.34 0.84
C ASP A 137 -44.64 -31.28 1.48
N PRO A 138 -45.96 -31.08 1.27
CA PRO A 138 -47.02 -31.84 1.92
C PRO A 138 -47.05 -33.35 1.59
N GLY A 139 -46.19 -33.83 0.69
CA GLY A 139 -46.12 -35.24 0.24
C GLY A 139 -45.10 -36.13 0.96
N CYS A 140 -44.36 -35.62 1.95
CA CYS A 140 -43.23 -36.37 2.54
C CYS A 140 -43.63 -37.46 3.56
N CYS A 141 -44.88 -37.51 4.02
CA CYS A 141 -45.30 -38.36 5.16
C CYS A 141 -46.07 -39.64 4.82
N SER A 142 -46.10 -40.13 3.58
CA SER A 142 -46.92 -41.31 3.22
C SER A 142 -46.17 -42.41 2.45
N ALA A 143 -45.01 -42.83 2.96
CA ALA A 143 -44.32 -44.02 2.45
C ALA A 143 -43.77 -44.93 3.55
N THR A 144 -44.64 -45.55 4.36
CA THR A 144 -44.42 -46.95 4.85
C THR A 144 -45.69 -47.48 5.54
N LYS A 145 -46.45 -48.37 4.88
CA LYS A 145 -46.51 -49.82 5.12
C LYS A 145 -47.64 -50.44 4.31
#